data_AF-A0A956EX30-F1
#
_entry.id   AF-A0A956EX30-F1
#
_cell.length_a   1.000
_cell.length_b   1.000
_cell.length_c   1.000
_cell.angle_alpha   90.00
_cell.angle_beta   90.00
_cell.angle_gamma   90.00
#
_symmetry.space_group_name_H-M   'P 1'
#
loop_
_entity.id
_entity.type
_entity.pdbx_description
1 polymer ?
#
loop_
_entity_poly.entity_id
_entity_poly.type
_entity_poly.pdbx_seq_one_letter_code
_entity_poly.pdbx_strand_id
1 'polypeptide(L)'
;MQQPPQNQAAPGGGYQPHGWGAPPGGPKPTKLSPAVIAGAIAGGFVVLLILAGLLRSAATRQRKRCDAELQQAVAQLAKNDPTATRAAIESARTVCKSYRAADIATLEAEAEKREVIARAEAARPLLLAAGYKPEQLSRATMLPVCKAKNRMPVEMVAPGMTGEPHYWDCDRDVLYQESPQTPASCEARKLEFTTVLDEEGKRVGACKMSAEAKEAERLRAACKVPKGAEIHAADATEVQVLCQTTVRSHLKSPSSAEFPGLMDSDSKPTSIDGCTTVYASWVDARNSFGAKIRTKYVCTYDPRTGIATPLMQ
;
A
#
# COMPACT_ATOMS: atom_id res chain seq x y z
N MET A 1 -16.09 -7.88 -33.38
CA MET A 1 -16.08 -6.44 -33.05
C MET A 1 -17.35 -6.13 -32.27
N GLN A 2 -17.29 -6.23 -30.94
CA GLN A 2 -18.42 -6.00 -30.04
C GLN A 2 -18.36 -4.55 -29.56
N GLN A 3 -19.46 -3.82 -29.72
CA GLN A 3 -19.61 -2.44 -29.24
C GLN A 3 -19.62 -2.40 -27.70
N PRO A 4 -19.04 -1.37 -27.07
CA PRO A 4 -19.09 -1.21 -25.63
C PRO A 4 -20.50 -0.74 -25.17
N PRO A 5 -20.91 -1.10 -23.95
CA PRO A 5 -22.22 -0.73 -23.42
C PRO A 5 -22.32 0.76 -23.11
N GLN A 6 -23.45 1.34 -23.47
CA GLN A 6 -23.80 2.73 -23.19
C GLN A 6 -24.15 2.91 -21.70
N ASN A 7 -23.43 3.79 -21.02
CA ASN A 7 -23.71 4.22 -19.66
C ASN A 7 -25.04 4.98 -19.61
N GLN A 8 -26.03 4.41 -18.94
CA GLN A 8 -27.27 5.10 -18.59
C GLN A 8 -27.01 6.02 -17.40
N ALA A 9 -27.20 7.32 -17.62
CA ALA A 9 -27.13 8.34 -16.58
C ALA A 9 -28.29 8.16 -15.59
N ALA A 10 -27.97 8.12 -14.29
CA ALA A 10 -28.96 8.09 -13.22
C ALA A 10 -29.79 9.39 -13.19
N PRO A 11 -31.10 9.33 -12.93
CA PRO A 11 -31.94 10.51 -12.80
C PRO A 11 -31.53 11.31 -11.56
N GLY A 12 -31.27 12.61 -11.76
CA GLY A 12 -30.91 13.55 -10.70
C GLY A 12 -32.01 13.65 -9.64
N GLY A 13 -31.65 13.29 -8.40
CA GLY A 13 -32.47 13.53 -7.23
C GLY A 13 -32.58 15.02 -6.97
N GLY A 14 -33.77 15.58 -7.19
CA GLY A 14 -34.10 16.96 -6.84
C GLY A 14 -34.07 17.16 -5.32
N TYR A 15 -33.07 17.90 -4.85
CA TYR A 15 -32.99 18.35 -3.47
C TYR A 15 -34.05 19.44 -3.25
N GLN A 16 -35.14 19.12 -2.54
CA GLN A 16 -36.08 20.14 -2.09
C GLN A 16 -35.48 20.88 -0.88
N PRO A 17 -35.32 22.22 -0.95
CA PRO A 17 -34.85 22.98 0.20
C PRO A 17 -35.93 22.97 1.28
N HIS A 18 -35.61 22.38 2.44
CA HIS A 18 -36.42 22.53 3.64
C HIS A 18 -36.53 24.02 4.00
N GLY A 19 -37.77 24.52 4.01
CA GLY A 19 -38.10 25.89 4.35
C GLY A 19 -37.68 26.21 5.79
N TRP A 20 -36.71 27.12 5.92
CA TRP A 20 -36.38 27.73 7.19
C TRP A 20 -37.53 28.63 7.61
N GLY A 21 -38.20 28.28 8.71
CA GLY A 21 -39.24 29.10 9.32
C GLY A 21 -38.74 30.50 9.62
N ALA A 22 -39.56 31.49 9.29
CA ALA A 22 -39.25 32.90 9.53
C ALA A 22 -39.01 33.13 11.04
N PRO A 23 -37.89 33.74 11.44
CA PRO A 23 -37.63 34.06 12.83
C PRO A 23 -38.66 35.09 13.36
N PRO A 24 -39.06 35.00 14.64
CA PRO A 24 -40.01 35.93 15.23
C PRO A 24 -39.47 37.37 15.18
N GLY A 25 -40.37 38.30 14.88
CA GLY A 25 -40.06 39.70 14.62
C GLY A 25 -39.20 40.32 15.73
N GLY A 26 -37.94 40.60 15.39
CA GLY A 26 -37.02 41.34 16.24
C GLY A 26 -37.47 42.80 16.42
N PRO A 27 -36.98 43.47 17.48
CA PRO A 27 -37.32 44.85 17.78
C PRO A 27 -36.98 45.77 16.61
N LYS A 28 -37.89 46.71 16.30
CA LYS A 28 -37.73 47.69 15.21
C LYS A 28 -36.42 48.46 15.40
N PRO A 29 -35.58 48.59 14.35
CA PRO A 29 -34.28 49.23 14.46
C PRO A 29 -34.44 50.70 14.86
N THR A 30 -33.89 51.04 16.03
CA THR A 30 -33.68 52.43 16.43
C THR A 30 -32.73 53.08 15.44
N LYS A 31 -33.17 54.20 14.83
CA LYS A 31 -32.38 54.94 13.85
C LYS A 31 -31.11 55.48 14.51
N LEU A 32 -30.00 54.78 14.32
CA LEU A 32 -28.67 55.26 14.70
C LEU A 32 -28.36 56.54 13.92
N SER A 33 -27.82 57.55 14.61
CA SER A 33 -27.50 58.82 13.97
C SER A 33 -26.37 58.62 12.94
N PRO A 34 -26.37 59.33 11.80
CA PRO A 34 -25.34 59.21 10.77
C PRO A 34 -23.91 59.42 11.28
N ALA A 35 -23.75 60.21 12.37
CA ALA A 35 -22.46 60.46 13.00
C ALA A 35 -21.87 59.22 13.70
N VAL A 36 -22.71 58.36 14.28
CA VAL A 36 -22.26 57.11 14.94
C VAL A 36 -21.81 56.08 13.90
N ILE A 37 -22.49 56.03 12.73
CA ILE A 37 -22.13 55.14 11.63
C ILE A 37 -20.79 55.56 11.00
N ALA A 38 -20.58 56.86 10.77
CA ALA A 38 -19.32 57.38 10.22
C ALA A 38 -18.12 57.14 11.15
N GLY A 39 -18.30 57.33 12.47
CA GLY A 39 -17.26 57.04 13.47
C GLY A 39 -16.88 55.55 13.55
N ALA A 40 -17.87 54.65 13.43
CA ALA A 40 -17.64 53.20 13.44
C ALA A 40 -16.88 52.72 12.18
N ILE A 41 -17.15 53.32 11.02
CA ILE A 41 -16.46 52.99 9.76
C ILE A 41 -14.99 53.44 9.81
N ALA A 42 -14.72 54.67 10.26
CA ALA A 42 -13.36 55.20 10.35
C ALA A 42 -12.52 54.43 11.39
N GLY A 43 -13.09 54.15 12.56
CA GLY A 43 -12.41 53.34 13.59
C GLY A 43 -12.17 51.90 13.15
N GLY A 44 -13.16 51.28 12.49
CA GLY A 44 -13.04 49.92 11.95
C GLY A 44 -11.94 49.80 10.88
N PHE A 45 -11.80 50.79 10.00
CA PHE A 45 -10.77 50.78 8.97
C PHE A 45 -9.35 50.85 9.56
N VAL A 46 -9.12 51.68 10.57
CA VAL A 46 -7.82 51.77 11.25
C VAL A 46 -7.45 50.45 11.92
N VAL A 47 -8.40 49.80 12.61
CA VAL A 47 -8.16 48.49 13.24
C VAL A 47 -7.84 47.42 12.19
N LEU A 48 -8.55 47.40 11.05
CA LEU A 48 -8.27 46.49 9.95
C LEU A 48 -6.87 46.71 9.35
N LEU A 49 -6.44 47.96 9.16
CA LEU A 49 -5.09 48.28 8.68
C LEU A 49 -4.00 47.81 9.65
N ILE A 50 -4.20 48.04 10.95
CA ILE A 50 -3.26 47.57 11.99
C ILE A 50 -3.17 46.04 11.97
N LEU A 51 -4.32 45.35 11.94
CA LEU A 51 -4.38 43.89 11.90
C LEU A 51 -3.69 43.34 10.63
N ALA A 52 -3.95 43.95 9.46
CA ALA A 52 -3.29 43.59 8.22
C ALA A 52 -1.77 43.80 8.28
N GLY A 53 -1.31 44.88 8.92
CA GLY A 53 0.10 45.14 9.17
C GLY A 53 0.76 44.08 10.06
N LEU A 54 0.09 43.69 11.15
CA LEU A 54 0.55 42.62 12.05
C LEU A 54 0.62 41.26 11.35
N LEU A 55 -0.40 40.91 10.55
CA LEU A 55 -0.41 39.68 9.76
C LEU A 55 0.73 39.64 8.72
N ARG A 56 0.99 40.76 8.02
CA ARG A 56 2.13 40.87 7.08
C ARG A 56 3.47 40.75 7.80
N SER A 57 3.63 41.40 8.95
CA SER A 57 4.83 41.27 9.79
C SER A 57 5.04 39.83 10.29
N ALA A 58 3.97 39.16 10.71
CA ALA A 58 4.05 37.75 11.14
C ALA A 58 4.45 36.83 9.98
N ALA A 59 3.82 36.99 8.81
CA ALA A 59 4.13 36.20 7.61
C ALA A 59 5.58 36.37 7.15
N THR A 60 6.11 37.60 7.16
CA THR A 60 7.51 37.87 6.78
C THR A 60 8.51 37.26 7.77
N ARG A 61 8.23 37.29 9.07
CA ARG A 61 9.07 36.61 10.07
C ARG A 61 9.05 35.09 9.89
N GLN A 62 7.87 34.51 9.63
CA GLN A 62 7.76 33.08 9.37
C GLN A 62 8.53 32.66 8.12
N ARG A 63 8.45 33.44 7.03
CA ARG A 63 9.22 33.20 5.81
C ARG A 63 10.73 33.22 6.06
N LYS A 64 11.24 34.24 6.75
CA LYS A 64 12.67 34.33 7.10
C LYS A 64 13.16 33.15 7.94
N ARG A 65 12.36 32.68 8.89
CA ARG A 65 12.69 31.50 9.70
C ARG A 65 12.72 30.22 8.85
N CYS A 66 11.71 30.04 8.00
CA CYS A 66 11.67 28.90 7.08
C CYS A 66 12.87 28.88 6.11
N ASP A 67 13.24 30.04 5.56
CA ASP A 67 14.40 30.15 4.67
C ASP A 67 15.71 29.82 5.39
N ALA A 68 15.87 30.22 6.67
CA ALA A 68 17.04 29.88 7.47
C ALA A 68 17.16 28.37 7.73
N GLU A 69 16.06 27.70 8.10
CA GLU A 69 16.04 26.25 8.32
C GLU A 69 16.33 25.46 7.03
N LEU A 70 15.78 25.91 5.89
CA LEU A 70 16.07 25.28 4.60
C LEU A 70 17.55 25.43 4.21
N GLN A 71 18.14 26.61 4.43
CA GLN A 71 19.58 26.81 4.20
C GLN A 71 20.43 25.93 5.12
N GLN A 72 20.01 25.75 6.37
CA GLN A 72 20.68 24.83 7.29
C GLN A 72 20.59 23.38 6.80
N ALA A 73 19.42 22.92 6.34
CA ALA A 73 19.26 21.58 5.77
C ALA A 73 20.15 21.35 4.53
N VAL A 74 20.20 22.34 3.62
CA VAL A 74 21.10 22.31 2.45
C VAL A 74 22.57 22.24 2.89
N ALA A 75 22.97 23.01 3.90
CA ALA A 75 24.33 23.01 4.41
C ALA A 75 24.71 21.67 5.06
N GLN A 76 23.78 20.99 5.74
CA GLN A 76 24.03 19.64 6.29
C GLN A 76 24.12 18.59 5.18
N LEU A 77 23.25 18.67 4.17
CA LEU A 77 23.30 17.80 3.01
C LEU A 77 24.66 17.89 2.30
N ALA A 78 25.23 19.09 2.20
CA ALA A 78 26.56 19.32 1.61
C ALA A 78 27.71 18.66 2.39
N LYS A 79 27.54 18.41 3.70
CA LYS A 79 28.55 17.74 4.54
C LYS A 79 28.51 16.22 4.45
N ASN A 80 27.54 15.64 3.73
CA ASN A 80 27.33 14.20 3.60
C ASN A 80 27.13 13.45 4.94
N ASP A 81 26.58 14.13 5.96
CA ASP A 81 26.16 13.49 7.21
C ASP A 81 24.65 13.17 7.12
N PRO A 82 24.25 11.90 6.92
CA PRO A 82 22.85 11.53 6.72
C PRO A 82 22.01 11.77 7.98
N THR A 83 22.59 11.62 9.17
CA THR A 83 21.89 11.80 10.44
C THR A 83 21.61 13.28 10.69
N ALA A 84 22.63 14.14 10.53
CA ALA A 84 22.45 15.58 10.68
C ALA A 84 21.53 16.16 9.59
N THR A 85 21.60 15.62 8.37
CA THR A 85 20.73 16.04 7.26
C THR A 85 19.26 15.75 7.55
N ARG A 86 18.92 14.54 8.01
CA ARG A 86 17.53 14.20 8.37
C ARG A 86 16.98 15.07 9.48
N ALA A 87 17.74 15.31 10.53
CA ALA A 87 17.34 16.18 11.63
C ALA A 87 17.07 17.62 11.15
N ALA A 88 17.91 18.15 10.25
CA ALA A 88 17.72 19.48 9.69
C ALA A 88 16.50 19.56 8.76
N ILE A 89 16.22 18.52 7.96
CA ILE A 89 15.02 18.44 7.12
C ILE A 89 13.75 18.38 7.99
N GLU A 90 13.75 17.61 9.09
CA GLU A 90 12.63 17.52 10.01
C GLU A 90 12.35 18.86 10.73
N SER A 91 13.41 19.58 11.12
CA SER A 91 13.33 20.95 11.63
C SER A 91 12.69 21.88 10.59
N ALA A 92 13.17 21.86 9.35
CA ALA A 92 12.62 22.65 8.26
C ALA A 92 11.13 22.33 8.00
N ARG A 93 10.74 21.05 8.03
CA ARG A 93 9.34 20.61 7.90
C ARG A 93 8.46 21.20 8.99
N THR A 94 8.93 21.19 10.24
CA THR A 94 8.20 21.73 11.39
C THR A 94 8.01 23.24 11.29
N VAL A 95 9.03 23.98 10.84
CA VAL A 95 9.01 25.44 10.75
C VAL A 95 8.27 25.95 9.51
N CYS A 96 8.50 25.33 8.35
CA CYS A 96 7.94 25.77 7.06
C CYS A 96 6.48 25.33 6.84
N LYS A 97 6.02 24.24 7.48
CA LYS A 97 4.68 23.66 7.28
C LYS A 97 4.38 23.50 5.78
N SER A 98 3.23 24.00 5.30
CA SER A 98 2.81 23.91 3.90
C SER A 98 3.42 24.95 2.96
N TYR A 99 4.14 25.95 3.47
CA TYR A 99 4.59 27.10 2.66
C TYR A 99 5.65 26.72 1.61
N ARG A 100 6.48 25.70 1.87
CA ARG A 100 7.56 25.23 0.98
C ARG A 100 7.66 23.70 0.92
N ALA A 101 6.52 23.02 0.86
CA ALA A 101 6.46 21.56 0.84
C ALA A 101 7.24 20.95 -0.34
N ALA A 102 7.22 21.59 -1.51
CA ALA A 102 7.94 21.11 -2.70
C ALA A 102 9.47 21.13 -2.51
N ASP A 103 10.03 22.21 -1.93
CA ASP A 103 11.47 22.32 -1.69
C ASP A 103 11.94 21.28 -0.66
N ILE A 104 11.14 21.05 0.39
CA ILE A 104 11.41 20.01 1.39
C ILE A 104 11.40 18.63 0.74
N ALA A 105 10.41 18.34 -0.13
CA ALA A 105 10.36 17.07 -0.85
C ALA A 105 11.58 16.87 -1.76
N THR A 106 12.06 17.93 -2.42
CA THR A 106 13.31 17.87 -3.21
C THR A 106 14.53 17.58 -2.34
N LEU A 107 14.64 18.21 -1.16
CA LEU A 107 15.73 17.93 -0.22
C LEU A 107 15.68 16.50 0.34
N GLU A 108 14.48 15.99 0.62
CA GLU A 108 14.28 14.61 1.07
C GLU A 108 14.72 13.60 0.02
N ALA A 109 14.32 13.79 -1.24
CA ALA A 109 14.72 12.93 -2.34
C ALA A 109 16.24 12.94 -2.58
N GLU A 110 16.88 14.11 -2.51
CA GLU A 110 18.34 14.21 -2.66
C GLU A 110 19.09 13.61 -1.45
N ALA A 111 18.58 13.80 -0.23
CA ALA A 111 19.15 13.19 0.96
C ALA A 111 19.06 11.65 0.91
N GLU A 112 17.91 11.11 0.49
CA GLU A 112 17.71 9.67 0.30
C GLU A 112 18.69 9.12 -0.75
N LYS A 113 18.80 9.79 -1.90
CA LYS A 113 19.74 9.41 -2.96
C LYS A 113 21.19 9.35 -2.46
N ARG A 114 21.63 10.35 -1.67
CA ARG A 114 22.99 10.37 -1.11
C ARG A 114 23.21 9.29 -0.07
N GLU A 115 22.23 9.02 0.78
CA GLU A 115 22.31 7.96 1.78
C GLU A 115 22.43 6.58 1.13
N VAL A 116 21.69 6.33 0.05
CA VAL A 116 21.81 5.09 -0.73
C VAL A 116 23.23 4.95 -1.30
N ILE A 117 23.78 6.02 -1.89
CA ILE A 117 25.16 6.02 -2.41
C ILE A 117 26.17 5.75 -1.28
N ALA A 118 26.07 6.45 -0.16
CA ALA A 118 26.97 6.29 0.98
C ALA A 118 26.94 4.87 1.55
N ARG A 119 25.74 4.26 1.66
CA ARG A 119 25.59 2.86 2.10
C ARG A 119 26.21 1.88 1.11
N ALA A 120 26.04 2.11 -0.20
CA ALA A 120 26.65 1.28 -1.23
C ALA A 120 28.18 1.35 -1.16
N GLU A 121 28.75 2.55 -1.01
CA GLU A 121 30.19 2.75 -0.84
C GLU A 121 30.72 2.10 0.44
N ALA A 122 29.99 2.21 1.56
CA ALA A 122 30.36 1.57 2.82
C ALA A 122 30.30 0.03 2.76
N ALA A 123 29.42 -0.54 1.93
CA ALA A 123 29.31 -1.98 1.73
C ALA A 123 30.39 -2.55 0.79
N ARG A 124 30.97 -1.72 -0.08
CA ARG A 124 31.97 -2.10 -1.08
C ARG A 124 33.14 -2.94 -0.53
N PRO A 125 33.83 -2.58 0.57
CA PRO A 125 34.95 -3.39 1.08
C PRO A 125 34.53 -4.78 1.54
N LEU A 126 33.33 -4.92 2.13
CA LEU A 126 32.80 -6.22 2.55
C LEU A 126 32.48 -7.11 1.35
N LEU A 127 31.98 -6.52 0.27
CA LEU A 127 31.71 -7.25 -0.98
C LEU A 127 33.01 -7.69 -1.66
N LEU A 128 34.02 -6.83 -1.71
CA LEU A 128 35.35 -7.22 -2.21
C LEU A 128 35.96 -8.35 -1.38
N ALA A 129 35.84 -8.29 -0.05
CA ALA A 129 36.30 -9.36 0.85
C ALA A 129 35.54 -10.68 0.66
N ALA A 130 34.29 -10.62 0.20
CA ALA A 130 33.49 -11.79 -0.16
C ALA A 130 33.81 -12.35 -1.55
N GLY A 131 34.78 -11.79 -2.28
CA GLY A 131 35.24 -12.30 -3.57
C GLY A 131 34.56 -11.70 -4.79
N TYR A 132 33.71 -10.68 -4.63
CA TYR A 132 33.13 -9.95 -5.75
C TYR A 132 34.20 -9.09 -6.44
N LYS A 133 34.24 -9.10 -7.76
CA LYS A 133 35.21 -8.30 -8.53
C LYS A 133 34.78 -6.83 -8.62
N PRO A 134 35.70 -5.86 -8.66
CA PRO A 134 35.36 -4.44 -8.82
C PRO A 134 34.48 -4.13 -10.03
N GLU A 135 34.63 -4.86 -11.14
CA GLU A 135 33.80 -4.69 -12.34
C GLU A 135 32.33 -5.07 -12.11
N GLN A 136 32.06 -5.97 -11.16
CA GLN A 136 30.72 -6.41 -10.75
C GLN A 136 30.06 -5.46 -9.74
N LEU A 137 30.77 -4.42 -9.31
CA LEU A 137 30.35 -3.46 -8.27
C LEU A 137 30.18 -2.03 -8.85
N SER A 138 29.86 -1.90 -10.13
CA SER A 138 29.62 -0.61 -10.77
C SER A 138 28.32 0.04 -10.26
N ARG A 139 28.20 1.37 -10.39
CA ARG A 139 27.03 2.15 -9.92
C ARG A 139 25.69 1.67 -10.49
N ALA A 140 25.70 1.06 -11.68
CA ALA A 140 24.53 0.46 -12.33
C ALA A 140 24.25 -0.99 -11.87
N THR A 141 25.27 -1.72 -11.39
CA THR A 141 25.13 -3.09 -10.86
C THR A 141 24.89 -3.11 -9.36
N MET A 142 25.16 -2.00 -8.66
CA MET A 142 24.83 -1.80 -7.25
C MET A 142 23.38 -1.35 -7.02
N LEU A 143 22.43 -2.15 -7.52
CA LEU A 143 21.04 -2.15 -7.05
C LEU A 143 20.78 -3.08 -5.82
N PRO A 144 21.70 -3.39 -4.86
CA PRO A 144 21.31 -4.03 -3.62
C PRO A 144 20.83 -2.98 -2.61
N VAL A 145 19.71 -2.33 -2.93
CA VAL A 145 18.82 -1.66 -1.97
C VAL A 145 17.99 -2.70 -1.17
N CYS A 146 18.12 -3.99 -1.47
CA CYS A 146 17.42 -5.05 -0.74
C CYS A 146 17.89 -5.22 0.73
N LYS A 147 19.04 -4.66 1.13
CA LYS A 147 19.53 -4.75 2.54
C LYS A 147 18.85 -3.80 3.53
N ALA A 148 18.04 -2.84 3.10
CA ALA A 148 17.41 -1.88 4.03
C ALA A 148 16.09 -2.38 4.66
N LYS A 149 15.49 -3.47 4.18
CA LYS A 149 14.15 -3.96 4.62
C LYS A 149 14.10 -5.40 5.14
N ASN A 150 15.23 -6.00 5.54
CA ASN A 150 15.25 -7.37 6.08
C ASN A 150 14.67 -8.46 5.13
N ARG A 151 14.73 -8.23 3.81
CA ARG A 151 14.40 -9.23 2.79
C ARG A 151 15.67 -9.52 2.00
N MET A 152 16.12 -10.77 2.03
CA MET A 152 17.36 -11.18 1.37
C MET A 152 17.32 -10.85 -0.14
N PRO A 153 18.33 -10.16 -0.72
CA PRO A 153 18.66 -10.40 -2.11
C PRO A 153 19.28 -11.80 -2.16
N VAL A 154 18.46 -12.79 -2.48
CA VAL A 154 19.00 -14.07 -2.87
C VAL A 154 19.44 -13.87 -4.32
N GLU A 155 20.74 -14.00 -4.61
CA GLU A 155 21.15 -14.55 -5.90
C GLU A 155 20.48 -15.91 -6.00
N MET A 156 19.23 -15.97 -6.45
CA MET A 156 18.62 -17.21 -6.88
C MET A 156 19.17 -17.48 -8.27
N VAL A 157 20.35 -18.10 -8.31
CA VAL A 157 20.51 -19.15 -9.31
C VAL A 157 19.40 -20.15 -8.97
N ALA A 158 18.31 -20.14 -9.74
CA ALA A 158 17.30 -21.18 -9.62
C ALA A 158 18.03 -22.54 -9.64
N PRO A 159 17.75 -23.47 -8.71
CA PRO A 159 18.48 -24.74 -8.66
C PRO A 159 18.43 -25.41 -10.03
N GLY A 160 19.59 -25.57 -10.68
CA GLY A 160 19.72 -26.20 -12.00
C GLY A 160 19.88 -25.27 -13.22
N MET A 161 19.96 -23.93 -13.06
CA MET A 161 20.19 -23.03 -14.19
C MET A 161 21.66 -22.62 -14.34
N THR A 162 22.31 -23.06 -15.42
CA THR A 162 23.56 -22.47 -15.93
C THR A 162 23.22 -21.27 -16.81
N GLY A 163 23.65 -20.04 -16.46
CA GLY A 163 23.36 -18.85 -17.27
C GLY A 163 23.69 -17.51 -16.63
N GLU A 164 23.53 -16.43 -17.41
CA GLU A 164 23.81 -15.01 -17.11
C GLU A 164 23.23 -14.50 -15.77
N PRO A 165 23.87 -13.50 -15.13
CA PRO A 165 23.39 -12.95 -13.86
C PRO A 165 21.97 -12.40 -13.96
N HIS A 166 21.21 -12.49 -12.86
CA HIS A 166 19.84 -12.00 -12.76
C HIS A 166 19.76 -10.96 -11.64
N TYR A 167 19.03 -9.85 -11.86
CA TYR A 167 18.88 -8.79 -10.88
C TYR A 167 17.41 -8.70 -10.44
N TRP A 168 17.16 -8.85 -9.13
CA TRP A 168 15.81 -8.69 -8.57
C TRP A 168 15.63 -7.27 -8.05
N ASP A 169 14.68 -6.52 -8.61
CA ASP A 169 14.24 -5.25 -8.03
C ASP A 169 13.22 -5.55 -6.93
N CYS A 170 13.70 -5.46 -5.68
CA CYS A 170 12.92 -5.76 -4.49
C CYS A 170 11.79 -4.77 -4.19
N ASP A 171 11.81 -3.55 -4.76
CA ASP A 171 10.73 -2.58 -4.54
C ASP A 171 9.60 -2.76 -5.56
N ARG A 172 9.93 -3.23 -6.78
CA ARG A 172 8.94 -3.51 -7.83
C ARG A 172 8.49 -4.98 -7.89
N ASP A 173 9.18 -5.88 -7.20
CA ASP A 173 9.08 -7.35 -7.32
C ASP A 173 9.28 -7.81 -8.78
N VAL A 174 10.21 -7.18 -9.48
CA VAL A 174 10.48 -7.40 -10.91
C VAL A 174 11.87 -8.01 -11.08
N LEU A 175 11.93 -9.11 -11.83
CA LEU A 175 13.16 -9.71 -12.30
C LEU A 175 13.64 -8.96 -13.55
N TYR A 176 14.78 -8.31 -13.43
CA TYR A 176 15.52 -7.72 -14.53
C TYR A 176 16.58 -8.70 -15.05
N GLN A 177 16.67 -8.78 -16.37
CA GLN A 177 17.84 -9.31 -17.06
C GLN A 177 18.34 -8.26 -18.04
N GLU A 178 19.62 -8.35 -18.42
CA GLU A 178 20.20 -7.49 -19.45
C GLU A 178 19.46 -7.63 -20.79
N SER A 179 18.83 -8.78 -21.04
CA SER A 179 17.95 -8.99 -22.18
C SER A 179 16.47 -8.73 -21.83
N PRO A 180 15.73 -7.96 -22.66
CA PRO A 180 14.29 -7.78 -22.48
C PRO A 180 13.58 -9.11 -22.34
N GLN A 181 12.79 -9.28 -21.28
CA GLN A 181 12.04 -10.52 -21.09
C GLN A 181 10.94 -10.60 -22.14
N THR A 182 10.65 -11.81 -22.59
CA THR A 182 9.48 -12.09 -23.42
C THR A 182 8.39 -12.74 -22.56
N PRO A 183 7.11 -12.64 -22.95
CA PRO A 183 6.03 -13.36 -22.25
C PRO A 183 6.33 -14.85 -22.08
N ALA A 184 6.86 -15.51 -23.12
CA ALA A 184 7.23 -16.92 -23.07
C ALA A 184 8.34 -17.22 -22.04
N SER A 185 9.32 -16.32 -21.90
CA SER A 185 10.38 -16.47 -20.89
C SER A 185 9.86 -16.34 -19.45
N CYS A 186 8.87 -15.47 -19.22
CA CYS A 186 8.23 -15.33 -17.91
C CYS A 186 7.32 -16.52 -17.61
N GLU A 187 6.55 -16.99 -18.59
CA GLU A 187 5.66 -18.16 -18.44
C GLU A 187 6.45 -19.43 -18.12
N ALA A 188 7.58 -19.69 -18.81
CA ALA A 188 8.47 -20.80 -18.52
C ALA A 188 8.99 -20.80 -17.06
N ARG A 189 9.00 -19.63 -16.42
CA ARG A 189 9.42 -19.41 -15.03
C ARG A 189 8.26 -19.28 -14.05
N LYS A 190 7.01 -19.43 -14.50
CA LYS A 190 5.79 -19.18 -13.72
C LYS A 190 5.73 -17.77 -13.14
N LEU A 191 6.18 -16.79 -13.92
CA LEU A 191 6.15 -15.38 -13.59
C LEU A 191 5.17 -14.65 -14.50
N GLU A 192 4.59 -13.57 -13.99
CA GLU A 192 3.68 -12.71 -14.75
C GLU A 192 4.49 -11.73 -15.60
N PHE A 193 4.18 -11.64 -16.90
CA PHE A 193 4.82 -10.65 -17.77
C PHE A 193 4.26 -9.26 -17.49
N THR A 194 5.13 -8.28 -17.30
CA THR A 194 4.78 -6.88 -17.16
C THR A 194 5.71 -6.00 -18.00
N THR A 195 5.38 -4.72 -18.13
CA THR A 195 6.26 -3.75 -18.78
C THR A 195 6.67 -2.68 -17.79
N VAL A 196 7.95 -2.38 -17.73
CA VAL A 196 8.53 -1.31 -16.89
C VAL A 196 9.25 -0.30 -17.79
N LEU A 197 9.49 0.89 -17.28
CA LEU A 197 10.36 1.87 -17.95
C LEU A 197 11.81 1.58 -17.56
N ASP A 198 12.71 1.54 -18.55
CA ASP A 198 14.17 1.52 -18.35
C ASP A 198 14.72 2.91 -17.99
N GLU A 199 16.05 3.03 -17.86
CA GLU A 199 16.72 4.28 -17.50
C GLU A 199 16.51 5.39 -18.55
N GLU A 200 16.32 5.00 -19.81
CA GLU A 200 16.03 5.87 -20.94
C GLU A 200 14.52 6.20 -21.08
N GLY A 201 13.67 5.67 -20.19
CA GLY A 201 12.22 5.88 -20.22
C GLY A 201 11.49 5.08 -21.31
N LYS A 202 12.13 4.06 -21.89
CA LYS A 202 11.53 3.14 -22.86
C LYS A 202 10.88 1.96 -22.14
N ARG A 203 9.75 1.50 -22.68
CA ARG A 203 9.03 0.33 -22.15
C ARG A 203 9.78 -0.95 -22.50
N VAL A 204 10.23 -1.67 -21.49
CA VAL A 204 10.86 -2.99 -21.62
C VAL A 204 10.02 -4.06 -20.92
N GLY A 205 10.03 -5.27 -21.48
CA GLY A 205 9.36 -6.42 -20.88
C GLY A 205 10.13 -6.92 -19.66
N ALA A 206 9.40 -7.24 -18.60
CA ALA A 206 9.97 -7.74 -17.35
C ALA A 206 9.07 -8.81 -16.74
N CYS A 207 9.63 -9.68 -15.90
CA CYS A 207 8.87 -10.71 -15.20
C CYS A 207 8.61 -10.26 -13.77
N LYS A 208 7.36 -10.33 -13.30
CA LYS A 208 6.96 -10.05 -11.93
C LYS A 208 6.55 -11.34 -11.25
N MET A 209 6.81 -11.49 -9.95
CA MET A 209 6.13 -12.56 -9.21
C MET A 209 4.63 -12.35 -9.30
N SER A 210 3.90 -13.40 -9.70
CA SER A 210 2.45 -13.39 -9.64
C SER A 210 2.00 -13.15 -8.20
N ALA A 211 0.80 -12.58 -8.03
CA ALA A 211 0.21 -12.41 -6.70
C ALA A 211 0.15 -13.75 -5.94
N GLU A 212 -0.13 -14.84 -6.65
CA GLU A 212 -0.13 -16.21 -6.13
C GLU A 212 1.24 -16.63 -5.60
N ALA A 213 2.33 -16.35 -6.32
CA ALA A 213 3.67 -16.71 -5.88
C ALA A 213 4.08 -15.94 -4.61
N LYS A 214 3.73 -14.66 -4.53
CA LYS A 214 3.96 -13.84 -3.32
C LYS A 214 3.16 -14.33 -2.13
N GLU A 215 1.91 -14.69 -2.36
CA GLU A 215 1.04 -15.23 -1.33
C GLU A 215 1.54 -16.60 -0.85
N ALA A 216 1.97 -17.47 -1.76
CA ALA A 216 2.57 -18.75 -1.43
C ALA A 216 3.87 -18.58 -0.61
N GLU A 217 4.71 -17.59 -0.91
CA GLU A 217 5.90 -17.30 -0.11
C GLU A 217 5.55 -16.75 1.28
N ARG A 218 4.56 -15.83 1.35
CA ARG A 218 4.03 -15.31 2.62
C ARG A 218 3.48 -16.43 3.50
N LEU A 219 2.69 -17.33 2.92
CA LEU A 219 2.15 -18.51 3.58
C LEU A 219 3.27 -19.46 4.01
N ARG A 220 4.27 -19.73 3.17
CA ARG A 220 5.43 -20.56 3.56
C ARG A 220 6.14 -20.01 4.78
N ALA A 221 6.38 -18.69 4.80
CA ALA A 221 7.02 -18.02 5.93
C ALA A 221 6.17 -18.10 7.20
N ALA A 222 4.87 -17.78 7.12
CA ALA A 222 3.95 -17.83 8.26
C ALA A 222 3.78 -19.26 8.80
N CYS A 223 3.68 -20.25 7.91
CA CYS A 223 3.52 -21.66 8.25
C CYS A 223 4.83 -22.37 8.61
N LYS A 224 5.98 -21.69 8.53
CA LYS A 224 7.33 -22.26 8.76
C LYS A 224 7.59 -23.50 7.89
N VAL A 225 7.12 -23.47 6.65
CA VAL A 225 7.27 -24.56 5.68
C VAL A 225 8.70 -24.50 5.10
N PRO A 226 9.46 -25.61 5.12
CA PRO A 226 10.81 -25.62 4.59
C PRO A 226 10.81 -25.36 3.08
N LYS A 227 11.90 -24.75 2.58
CA LYS A 227 12.07 -24.48 1.15
C LYS A 227 12.01 -25.80 0.37
N GLY A 228 11.17 -25.85 -0.65
CA GLY A 228 10.95 -27.05 -1.48
C GLY A 228 9.80 -27.94 -1.04
N ALA A 229 9.25 -27.76 0.16
CA ALA A 229 7.98 -28.41 0.52
C ALA A 229 6.81 -27.75 -0.24
N GLU A 230 5.84 -28.59 -0.61
CA GLU A 230 4.60 -28.18 -1.26
C GLU A 230 3.78 -27.32 -0.30
N ILE A 231 3.13 -26.30 -0.84
CA ILE A 231 2.16 -25.50 -0.11
C ILE A 231 0.95 -25.33 -1.00
N HIS A 232 -0.22 -25.60 -0.44
CA HIS A 232 -1.49 -25.45 -1.10
C HIS A 232 -2.00 -24.05 -0.74
N ALA A 233 -1.55 -23.05 -1.49
CA ALA A 233 -2.13 -21.71 -1.37
C ALA A 233 -3.55 -21.79 -1.91
N ALA A 234 -4.52 -21.38 -1.09
CA ALA A 234 -5.91 -21.31 -1.47
C ALA A 234 -6.45 -19.92 -1.15
N ASP A 235 -7.19 -19.32 -2.08
CA ASP A 235 -7.87 -18.05 -1.82
C ASP A 235 -9.13 -18.26 -0.94
N ALA A 236 -9.76 -17.17 -0.54
CA ALA A 236 -10.95 -17.23 0.33
C ALA A 236 -12.12 -18.03 -0.30
N THR A 237 -12.30 -17.92 -1.62
CA THR A 237 -13.35 -18.64 -2.35
C THR A 237 -13.05 -20.13 -2.37
N GLU A 238 -11.81 -20.50 -2.65
CA GLU A 238 -11.37 -21.90 -2.65
C GLU A 238 -11.49 -22.53 -1.26
N VAL A 239 -11.07 -21.82 -0.20
CA VAL A 239 -11.26 -22.28 1.18
C VAL A 239 -12.74 -22.50 1.50
N GLN A 240 -13.62 -21.57 1.10
CA GLN A 240 -15.07 -21.72 1.29
C GLN A 240 -15.60 -22.97 0.58
N VAL A 241 -15.25 -23.18 -0.68
CA VAL A 241 -15.67 -24.35 -1.46
C VAL A 241 -15.16 -25.66 -0.87
N LEU A 242 -13.88 -25.70 -0.45
CA LEU A 242 -13.29 -26.88 0.20
C LEU A 242 -14.02 -27.19 1.51
N CYS A 243 -14.28 -26.17 2.33
CA CYS A 243 -15.02 -26.33 3.57
C CYS A 243 -16.45 -26.82 3.35
N GLN A 244 -17.19 -26.23 2.41
CA GLN A 244 -18.55 -26.67 2.08
C GLN A 244 -18.56 -28.11 1.55
N THR A 245 -17.58 -28.47 0.71
CA THR A 245 -17.44 -29.83 0.17
C THR A 245 -17.17 -30.85 1.28
N THR A 246 -16.26 -30.54 2.21
CA THR A 246 -16.00 -31.43 3.36
C THR A 246 -17.19 -31.49 4.29
N VAL A 247 -17.83 -30.36 4.64
CA VAL A 247 -19.04 -30.40 5.49
C VAL A 247 -20.14 -31.24 4.84
N ARG A 248 -20.37 -31.08 3.53
CA ARG A 248 -21.39 -31.83 2.79
C ARG A 248 -21.20 -33.34 2.90
N SER A 249 -19.96 -33.84 2.86
CA SER A 249 -19.68 -35.28 2.95
C SER A 249 -19.94 -35.87 4.34
N HIS A 250 -19.99 -35.04 5.39
CA HIS A 250 -20.29 -35.46 6.76
C HIS A 250 -21.80 -35.48 7.10
N LEU A 251 -22.66 -34.95 6.22
CA LEU A 251 -24.10 -34.86 6.47
C LEU A 251 -24.82 -36.19 6.21
N LYS A 252 -25.91 -36.44 6.93
CA LYS A 252 -26.76 -37.63 6.73
C LYS A 252 -27.44 -37.65 5.36
N SER A 253 -27.76 -36.47 4.81
CA SER A 253 -28.35 -36.31 3.48
C SER A 253 -27.59 -35.23 2.69
N PRO A 254 -26.43 -35.57 2.08
CA PRO A 254 -25.56 -34.61 1.40
C PRO A 254 -26.25 -33.84 0.26
N SER A 255 -27.16 -34.49 -0.46
CA SER A 255 -27.90 -33.89 -1.58
C SER A 255 -28.94 -32.85 -1.14
N SER A 256 -29.34 -32.85 0.14
CA SER A 256 -30.25 -31.85 0.71
C SER A 256 -29.54 -30.63 1.30
N ALA A 257 -28.20 -30.60 1.25
CA ALA A 257 -27.38 -29.60 1.91
C ALA A 257 -27.38 -28.27 1.14
N GLU A 258 -27.92 -27.24 1.78
CA GLU A 258 -27.92 -25.86 1.32
C GLU A 258 -26.95 -25.04 2.17
N PHE A 259 -26.02 -24.36 1.49
CA PHE A 259 -25.03 -23.48 2.09
C PHE A 259 -25.35 -22.03 1.73
N PRO A 260 -24.89 -21.05 2.52
CA PRO A 260 -24.92 -19.66 2.11
C PRO A 260 -24.14 -19.45 0.82
N GLY A 261 -24.63 -18.53 -0.02
CA GLY A 261 -24.00 -18.14 -1.27
C GLY A 261 -22.68 -17.39 -1.04
N LEU A 262 -21.85 -17.30 -2.09
CA LEU A 262 -20.56 -16.60 -2.06
C LEU A 262 -20.68 -15.09 -1.72
N MET A 263 -21.86 -14.50 -1.95
CA MET A 263 -22.14 -13.09 -1.71
C MET A 263 -22.94 -12.83 -0.44
N ASP A 264 -23.37 -13.89 0.25
CA ASP A 264 -24.05 -13.73 1.52
C ASP A 264 -23.04 -13.18 2.54
N SER A 265 -23.48 -12.24 3.39
CA SER A 265 -22.63 -11.51 4.33
C SER A 265 -22.03 -12.37 5.45
N ASP A 266 -22.06 -13.69 5.30
CA ASP A 266 -21.48 -14.61 6.24
C ASP A 266 -19.96 -14.41 6.32
N SER A 267 -19.41 -14.81 7.47
CA SER A 267 -18.03 -14.55 7.86
C SER A 267 -17.04 -15.01 6.78
N LYS A 268 -16.35 -14.05 6.17
CA LYS A 268 -15.24 -14.33 5.26
C LYS A 268 -14.19 -15.19 5.98
N PRO A 269 -13.56 -16.16 5.28
CA PRO A 269 -12.45 -16.91 5.83
C PRO A 269 -11.39 -15.97 6.40
N THR A 270 -10.96 -16.22 7.63
CA THR A 270 -10.02 -15.38 8.36
C THR A 270 -8.77 -16.20 8.67
N SER A 271 -7.59 -15.63 8.43
CA SER A 271 -6.34 -16.31 8.74
C SER A 271 -6.02 -16.19 10.24
N ILE A 272 -5.72 -17.32 10.88
CA ILE A 272 -5.16 -17.45 12.22
C ILE A 272 -3.65 -17.61 12.08
N ASP A 273 -2.91 -16.79 12.81
CA ASP A 273 -1.44 -16.76 12.86
C ASP A 273 -0.77 -16.56 11.48
N GLY A 274 -1.52 -16.08 10.48
CA GLY A 274 -1.06 -15.89 9.11
C GLY A 274 -0.88 -17.18 8.31
N CYS A 275 -1.23 -18.35 8.86
CA CYS A 275 -1.03 -19.66 8.23
C CYS A 275 -2.35 -20.41 8.02
N THR A 276 -3.04 -20.76 9.10
CA THR A 276 -4.27 -21.57 9.04
C THR A 276 -5.46 -20.65 8.77
N THR A 277 -6.33 -21.00 7.84
CA THR A 277 -7.53 -20.21 7.55
C THR A 277 -8.75 -20.81 8.23
N VAL A 278 -9.54 -19.99 8.90
CA VAL A 278 -10.76 -20.42 9.59
C VAL A 278 -11.98 -19.80 8.96
N TYR A 279 -12.95 -20.64 8.65
CA TYR A 279 -14.22 -20.26 8.05
C TYR A 279 -15.38 -20.76 8.92
N ALA A 280 -16.11 -19.83 9.52
CA ALA A 280 -17.31 -20.12 10.29
C ALA A 280 -18.55 -19.86 9.43
N SER A 281 -19.49 -20.81 9.40
CA SER A 281 -20.69 -20.70 8.57
C SER A 281 -21.78 -21.66 9.07
N TRP A 282 -22.83 -21.83 8.28
CA TRP A 282 -23.95 -22.73 8.57
C TRP A 282 -24.30 -23.56 7.33
N VAL A 283 -24.99 -24.68 7.57
CA VAL A 283 -25.56 -25.52 6.53
C VAL A 283 -26.97 -25.94 6.95
N ASP A 284 -27.92 -25.83 6.04
CA ASP A 284 -29.24 -26.39 6.23
C ASP A 284 -29.31 -27.75 5.52
N ALA A 285 -29.64 -28.82 6.26
CA ALA A 285 -29.74 -30.16 5.69
C ALA A 285 -30.84 -30.99 6.36
N ARG A 286 -31.34 -32.01 5.67
CA ARG A 286 -32.34 -32.93 6.23
C ARG A 286 -31.71 -33.96 7.16
N ASN A 287 -32.33 -34.18 8.31
CA ASN A 287 -32.01 -35.29 9.21
C ASN A 287 -32.70 -36.60 8.77
N SER A 288 -32.51 -37.68 9.54
CA SER A 288 -33.11 -38.99 9.27
C SER A 288 -34.65 -39.02 9.27
N PHE A 289 -35.30 -38.00 9.83
CA PHE A 289 -36.76 -37.83 9.84
C PHE A 289 -37.27 -36.92 8.71
N GLY A 290 -36.37 -36.44 7.83
CA GLY A 290 -36.72 -35.54 6.72
C GLY A 290 -36.89 -34.07 7.12
N ALA A 291 -36.71 -33.72 8.39
CA ALA A 291 -36.77 -32.33 8.86
C ALA A 291 -35.48 -31.58 8.49
N LYS A 292 -35.63 -30.35 7.97
CA LYS A 292 -34.50 -29.45 7.64
C LYS A 292 -33.99 -28.78 8.92
N ILE A 293 -32.71 -28.99 9.24
CA ILE A 293 -32.06 -28.44 10.43
C ILE A 293 -30.88 -27.58 9.99
N ARG A 294 -30.79 -26.37 10.54
CA ARG A 294 -29.61 -25.51 10.42
C ARG A 294 -28.55 -25.94 11.41
N THR A 295 -27.38 -26.32 10.91
CA THR A 295 -26.23 -26.68 11.73
C THR A 295 -25.12 -25.67 11.50
N LYS A 296 -24.53 -25.14 12.57
CA LYS A 296 -23.37 -24.26 12.46
C LYS A 296 -22.12 -25.11 12.37
N TYR A 297 -21.10 -24.61 11.68
CA TYR A 297 -19.81 -25.28 11.62
C TYR A 297 -18.67 -24.26 11.58
N VAL A 298 -17.52 -24.70 12.05
CA VAL A 298 -16.24 -24.01 11.92
C VAL A 298 -15.32 -24.92 11.14
N CYS A 299 -14.81 -24.46 10.01
CA CYS A 299 -13.88 -25.19 9.19
C CYS A 299 -12.49 -24.56 9.27
N THR A 300 -11.48 -25.40 9.42
CA THR A 300 -10.07 -24.99 9.44
C THR A 300 -9.37 -25.54 8.22
N TYR A 301 -8.70 -24.68 7.45
CA TYR A 301 -7.92 -25.04 6.28
C TYR A 301 -6.44 -24.91 6.60
N ASP A 302 -5.69 -25.99 6.40
CA ASP A 302 -4.25 -26.02 6.58
C ASP A 302 -3.53 -26.01 5.22
N PRO A 303 -2.89 -24.90 4.82
CA PRO A 303 -2.17 -24.83 3.53
C PRO A 303 -0.96 -25.77 3.46
N ARG A 304 -0.49 -26.31 4.59
CA ARG A 304 0.61 -27.29 4.62
C ARG A 304 0.18 -28.66 4.11
N THR A 305 -1.10 -29.00 4.26
CA THR A 305 -1.66 -30.29 3.85
C THR A 305 -2.69 -30.17 2.72
N GLY A 306 -3.22 -28.95 2.50
CA GLY A 306 -4.33 -28.73 1.58
C GLY A 306 -5.68 -29.26 2.11
N ILE A 307 -5.76 -29.62 3.40
CA ILE A 307 -6.94 -30.27 3.98
C ILE A 307 -7.81 -29.25 4.71
N ALA A 308 -9.11 -29.28 4.39
CA ALA A 308 -10.15 -28.59 5.13
C ALA A 308 -10.79 -29.52 6.18
N THR A 309 -10.71 -29.15 7.45
CA THR A 309 -11.22 -29.93 8.60
C THR A 309 -12.41 -29.21 9.23
N PRO A 310 -13.65 -29.72 9.07
CA PRO A 310 -14.83 -29.13 9.69
C PRO A 310 -15.05 -29.62 11.12
N LEU A 311 -15.53 -28.71 11.96
CA LEU A 311 -16.04 -28.95 13.30
C LEU A 311 -17.50 -28.49 13.33
N MET A 312 -18.42 -29.46 13.40
CA MET A 312 -19.86 -29.20 13.52
C MET A 312 -20.18 -28.75 14.95
N GLN A 313 -21.05 -27.75 15.10
CA GLN A 313 -21.50 -27.18 16.38
C GLN A 313 -22.97 -27.48 16.65
#